data_AF-A0A484LKJ9-F1
#
_entry.id   AF-A0A484LKJ9-F1
#
_cell.length_a   1.000
_cell.length_b   1.000
_cell.length_c   1.000
_cell.angle_alpha   90.00
_cell.angle_beta   90.00
_cell.angle_gamma   90.00
#
_symmetry.space_group_name_H-M   'P 1'
#
loop_
_entity.id
_entity.type
_entity.pdbx_description
1 polymer ?
#
loop_
_entity_poly.entity_id
_entity_poly.type
_entity_poly.pdbx_seq_one_letter_code
_entity_poly.pdbx_strand_id
1 'polypeptide(L)'
;MPQFAMSVFLLPMSMCSNMERLMNAFWWHGRGISDRGINWLSWERMAVPKKFGGLGFKHLHGFNIAMLGKQGWRLLTQPDALVSRVFKARYFPTTSFLEAKLGGTPSYCWRSILVAQPLIRVGARRRIGNGSDTLV
;
A
#
# COMPACT_ATOMS: atom_id res chain seq x y z
N MET A 1 -5.95 6.40 12.44
CA MET A 1 -5.49 5.44 11.40
C MET A 1 -4.00 5.18 11.59
N PRO A 2 -3.54 3.93 11.72
CA PRO A 2 -2.14 3.59 12.02
C PRO A 2 -1.25 3.72 10.77
N GLN A 3 -1.15 4.94 10.23
CA GLN A 3 -0.53 5.22 8.94
C GLN A 3 0.96 4.84 8.91
N PHE A 4 1.67 5.00 10.03
CA PHE A 4 3.07 4.60 10.14
C PHE A 4 3.26 3.09 9.97
N ALA A 5 2.49 2.27 10.69
CA ALA A 5 2.58 0.81 10.57
C ALA A 5 2.21 0.33 9.16
N MET A 6 1.11 0.86 8.59
CA MET A 6 0.69 0.52 7.23
C MET A 6 1.67 0.98 6.13
N SER A 7 2.62 1.87 6.45
CA SER A 7 3.59 2.34 5.46
C SER A 7 4.79 1.41 5.27
N VAL A 8 5.01 0.50 6.22
CA VAL A 8 6.15 -0.43 6.25
C VAL A 8 5.74 -1.90 6.37
N PHE A 9 4.53 -2.17 6.86
CA PHE A 9 4.03 -3.52 7.09
C PHE A 9 2.72 -3.78 6.38
N LEU A 10 2.60 -4.97 5.80
CA LEU A 10 1.33 -5.49 5.30
C LEU A 10 0.48 -5.88 6.50
N LEU A 11 -0.70 -5.29 6.62
CA LEU A 11 -1.66 -5.66 7.64
C LEU A 11 -2.50 -6.84 7.16
N PRO A 12 -2.84 -7.79 8.06
CA PRO A 12 -3.77 -8.86 7.74
C PRO A 12 -5.12 -8.29 7.27
N MET A 13 -5.69 -8.92 6.25
CA MET A 13 -6.98 -8.49 5.69
C MET A 13 -8.10 -8.50 6.75
N SER A 14 -8.08 -9.47 7.68
CA SER A 14 -9.02 -9.53 8.80
C SER A 14 -8.92 -8.32 9.73
N MET A 15 -7.70 -7.87 10.03
CA MET A 15 -7.46 -6.66 10.84
C MET A 15 -7.97 -5.41 10.13
N CYS A 16 -7.72 -5.28 8.82
CA CYS A 16 -8.29 -4.21 8.00
C CYS A 16 -9.82 -4.25 8.01
N SER A 17 -10.43 -5.40 7.78
CA SER A 17 -11.89 -5.56 7.80
C SER A 17 -12.49 -5.22 9.18
N ASN A 18 -11.82 -5.59 10.27
CA ASN A 18 -12.28 -5.27 11.62
C ASN A 18 -12.21 -3.75 11.87
N MET A 19 -11.14 -3.09 11.44
CA MET A 19 -11.04 -1.63 11.51
C MET A 19 -12.11 -0.94 10.67
N GLU A 20 -12.37 -1.40 9.45
CA GLU A 20 -13.44 -0.86 8.61
C GLU A 20 -14.82 -1.03 9.26
N ARG A 21 -15.09 -2.17 9.91
CA ARG A 21 -16.33 -2.38 10.68
C ARG A 21 -16.44 -1.41 11.85
N LEU A 22 -15.36 -1.17 12.59
CA LEU A 22 -15.35 -0.20 13.68
C LEU A 22 -15.58 1.23 13.17
N MET A 23 -14.97 1.59 12.03
CA MET A 23 -15.17 2.89 11.39
C MET A 23 -16.61 3.04 10.88
N ASN A 24 -17.18 1.99 10.30
CA ASN A 24 -18.57 1.95 9.85
C ASN A 24 -19.54 2.07 11.03
N ALA A 25 -19.26 1.36 12.12
CA ALA A 25 -20.03 1.44 13.34
C ALA A 25 -19.98 2.86 13.92
N PHE A 26 -18.80 3.43 14.07
CA PHE A 26 -18.61 4.81 14.52
C PHE A 26 -19.34 5.84 13.64
N TRP A 27 -19.37 5.62 12.33
CA TRP A 27 -20.01 6.54 11.39
C TRP A 27 -21.54 6.53 11.49
N TRP A 28 -22.14 5.34 11.61
CA TRP A 28 -23.60 5.18 11.59
C TRP A 28 -24.27 5.07 12.96
N HIS A 29 -23.54 4.71 14.02
CA HIS A 29 -24.10 4.46 15.33
C HIS A 29 -23.87 5.65 16.26
N GLY A 30 -24.92 6.07 16.96
CA GLY A 30 -24.85 7.09 18.01
C GLY A 30 -24.17 6.59 19.29
N ARG A 31 -24.05 7.46 20.30
CA ARG A 31 -23.41 7.12 21.60
C ARG A 31 -24.25 6.20 22.50
N GLY A 32 -25.47 5.81 22.10
CA GLY A 32 -26.39 5.04 22.93
C GLY A 32 -26.20 3.52 22.83
N ILE A 33 -26.18 2.82 23.96
CA ILE A 33 -26.05 1.35 24.06
C ILE A 33 -27.18 0.59 23.32
N SER A 34 -28.35 1.22 23.17
CA SER A 34 -29.51 0.70 22.45
C SER A 34 -29.66 1.26 21.02
N ASP A 35 -28.85 2.24 20.63
CA ASP A 35 -28.99 2.94 19.35
C ASP A 35 -28.16 2.23 18.28
N ARG A 36 -28.72 1.12 17.78
CA ARG A 36 -28.24 0.48 16.54
C ARG A 36 -28.61 1.39 15.38
N GLY A 37 -27.86 2.47 15.20
CA GLY A 37 -28.06 3.42 14.12
C GLY A 37 -28.17 2.71 12.76
N ILE A 38 -28.98 3.28 11.86
CA ILE A 38 -29.26 2.66 10.57
C ILE A 38 -28.01 2.78 9.67
N ASN A 39 -27.49 1.63 9.22
CA ASN A 39 -26.45 1.59 8.20
C ASN A 39 -27.05 1.88 6.82
N TRP A 40 -27.14 3.15 6.44
CA TRP A 40 -27.69 3.56 5.14
C TRP A 40 -26.85 3.10 3.95
N LEU A 41 -25.55 2.89 4.17
CA LEU A 41 -24.61 2.49 3.12
C LEU A 41 -23.53 1.57 3.67
N SER A 42 -23.13 0.57 2.89
CA SER A 42 -21.99 -0.28 3.21
C SER A 42 -20.68 0.51 3.13
N TRP A 43 -19.67 0.09 3.90
CA TRP A 43 -18.33 0.69 3.86
C TRP A 43 -17.73 0.68 2.44
N GLU A 44 -17.98 -0.39 1.70
CA GLU A 44 -17.53 -0.53 0.30
C GLU A 44 -18.11 0.54 -0.61
N ARG A 45 -19.42 0.83 -0.51
CA ARG A 45 -20.04 1.91 -1.28
C ARG A 45 -19.59 3.28 -0.82
N MET A 46 -19.31 3.47 0.47
CA MET A 46 -18.74 4.73 0.98
C MET A 46 -17.30 4.95 0.51
N ALA A 47 -16.54 3.88 0.31
CA ALA A 47 -15.15 3.94 -0.15
C ALA A 47 -14.99 4.26 -1.66
N VAL A 48 -16.09 4.22 -2.42
CA VAL A 48 -16.11 4.69 -3.80
C VAL A 48 -15.74 6.19 -3.85
N PRO A 49 -14.90 6.65 -4.80
CA PRO A 49 -14.59 8.07 -4.95
C PRO A 49 -15.84 8.94 -5.14
N LYS A 50 -15.80 10.18 -4.64
CA LYS A 50 -16.93 11.14 -4.76
C LYS A 50 -17.40 11.35 -6.19
N LYS A 51 -16.47 11.38 -7.16
CA LYS A 51 -16.77 11.49 -8.60
C LYS A 51 -17.62 10.33 -9.16
N PHE A 52 -17.70 9.21 -8.45
CA PHE A 52 -18.47 8.03 -8.82
C PHE A 52 -19.62 7.76 -7.84
N GLY A 53 -20.06 8.77 -7.07
CA GLY A 53 -21.23 8.68 -6.19
C GLY A 53 -20.99 8.05 -4.82
N GLY A 54 -19.73 7.85 -4.41
CA GLY A 54 -19.39 7.46 -3.04
C GLY A 54 -18.97 8.65 -2.17
N LEU A 55 -18.41 8.37 -0.98
CA LEU A 55 -17.94 9.40 -0.04
C LEU A 55 -16.42 9.60 -0.09
N GLY A 56 -15.69 8.77 -0.82
CA GLY A 56 -14.24 8.81 -0.92
C GLY A 56 -13.51 8.26 0.32
N PHE A 57 -14.16 7.39 1.09
CA PHE A 57 -13.48 6.64 2.15
C PHE A 57 -12.43 5.69 1.55
N LYS A 58 -11.52 5.20 2.37
CA LYS A 58 -10.44 4.33 1.90
C LYS A 58 -10.74 2.89 2.28
N HIS A 59 -10.61 1.98 1.32
CA HIS A 59 -10.36 0.58 1.60
C HIS A 59 -8.98 0.45 2.24
N LEU A 60 -8.94 0.01 3.49
CA LEU A 60 -7.73 0.02 4.32
C LEU A 60 -6.66 -0.90 3.75
N HIS A 61 -7.06 -2.09 3.29
CA HIS A 61 -6.11 -3.05 2.71
C HIS A 61 -5.51 -2.51 1.41
N GLY A 62 -6.35 -1.96 0.52
CA GLY A 62 -5.88 -1.32 -0.71
C GLY A 62 -4.98 -0.11 -0.43
N PHE A 63 -5.32 0.70 0.57
CA PHE A 63 -4.51 1.84 1.00
C PHE A 63 -3.16 1.40 1.58
N ASN A 64 -3.12 0.30 2.33
CA ASN A 64 -1.90 -0.30 2.85
C ASN A 64 -0.98 -0.78 1.72
N ILE A 65 -1.51 -1.52 0.74
CA ILE A 65 -0.76 -1.94 -0.46
C ILE A 65 -0.23 -0.72 -1.22
N ALA A 66 -1.04 0.34 -1.37
CA ALA A 66 -0.61 1.56 -2.04
C ALA A 66 0.55 2.26 -1.31
N MET A 67 0.53 2.29 0.04
CA MET A 67 1.63 2.85 0.83
C MET A 67 2.90 1.99 0.77
N LEU A 68 2.77 0.67 0.75
CA LEU A 68 3.89 -0.25 0.50
C LEU A 68 4.46 -0.04 -0.91
N GLY A 69 3.58 0.17 -1.89
CA GLY A 69 3.93 0.52 -3.26
C GLY A 69 4.71 1.83 -3.33
N LYS A 70 4.34 2.83 -2.53
CA LYS A 70 5.13 4.07 -2.40
C LYS A 70 6.56 3.79 -1.92
N GLN A 71 6.77 2.86 -0.99
CA GLN A 71 8.13 2.48 -0.57
C GLN A 71 8.88 1.76 -1.68
N GLY A 72 8.25 0.78 -2.35
CA GLY A 72 8.86 0.09 -3.51
C GLY A 72 9.23 1.07 -4.63
N TRP A 73 8.39 2.07 -4.89
CA TRP A 73 8.68 3.14 -5.83
C TRP A 73 9.90 3.98 -5.44
N ARG A 74 10.09 4.27 -4.15
CA ARG A 74 11.30 4.96 -3.66
C ARG A 74 12.55 4.11 -3.83
N LEU A 75 12.47 2.79 -3.67
CA LEU A 75 13.60 1.89 -3.95
C LEU A 75 14.03 1.95 -5.42
N LEU A 76 13.10 2.23 -6.34
CA LEU A 76 13.38 2.40 -7.77
C LEU A 76 13.90 3.79 -8.12
N THR A 77 13.31 4.85 -7.54
CA THR A 77 13.54 6.24 -7.96
C THR A 77 14.58 6.98 -7.14
N GLN A 78 14.92 6.47 -5.96
CA GLN A 78 15.89 7.09 -5.03
C GLN A 78 16.96 6.06 -4.66
N PRO A 79 17.81 5.61 -5.61
CA PRO A 79 18.79 4.55 -5.36
C PRO A 79 19.84 4.93 -4.30
N ASP A 80 20.16 6.23 -4.16
CA ASP A 80 21.17 6.73 -3.23
C ASP A 80 20.69 6.87 -1.78
N ALA A 81 19.37 6.80 -1.55
CA ALA A 81 18.83 6.83 -0.20
C ALA A 81 19.37 5.65 0.62
N LEU A 82 19.71 5.89 1.90
CA LEU A 82 20.26 4.86 2.78
C LEU A 82 19.41 3.58 2.79
N VAL A 83 18.07 3.74 2.88
CA VAL A 83 17.14 2.61 2.83
C VAL A 83 17.24 1.83 1.52
N SER A 84 17.36 2.52 0.39
CA SER A 84 17.50 1.87 -0.93
C SER A 84 18.81 1.11 -1.04
N ARG A 85 19.92 1.69 -0.58
CA ARG A 85 21.24 1.03 -0.55
C ARG A 85 21.24 -0.21 0.34
N VAL A 86 20.66 -0.12 1.53
CA VAL A 86 20.56 -1.25 2.48
C VAL A 86 19.68 -2.37 1.91
N PHE A 87 18.51 -2.03 1.35
CA PHE A 87 17.61 -3.03 0.77
C PHE A 87 18.19 -3.67 -0.49
N LYS A 88 18.85 -2.88 -1.34
CA LYS A 88 19.55 -3.39 -2.53
C LYS A 88 20.63 -4.39 -2.12
N ALA A 89 21.54 -3.99 -1.23
CA ALA A 89 22.62 -4.85 -0.77
C ALA A 89 22.12 -6.17 -0.15
N ARG A 90 21.00 -6.11 0.59
CA ARG A 90 20.47 -7.28 1.30
C ARG A 90 19.59 -8.20 0.45
N TYR A 91 18.75 -7.66 -0.43
CA TYR A 91 17.67 -8.44 -1.07
C TYR A 91 17.78 -8.54 -2.59
N PHE A 92 18.41 -7.57 -3.26
CA PHE A 92 18.55 -7.56 -4.72
C PHE A 92 19.88 -6.92 -5.14
N PRO A 93 21.03 -7.47 -4.73
CA PRO A 93 22.34 -6.81 -4.88
C PRO A 93 22.72 -6.60 -6.35
N THR A 94 22.34 -7.53 -7.22
CA THR A 94 22.73 -7.57 -8.64
C THR A 94 21.63 -7.15 -9.59
N THR A 95 20.39 -6.99 -9.11
CA THR A 95 19.22 -6.74 -9.97
C THR A 95 18.54 -5.42 -9.63
N SER A 96 17.51 -5.06 -10.39
CA SER A 96 16.61 -3.96 -10.04
C SER A 96 15.57 -4.41 -9.01
N PHE A 97 14.89 -3.45 -8.36
CA PHE A 97 13.75 -3.76 -7.49
C PHE A 97 12.61 -4.44 -8.25
N LEU A 98 12.44 -4.21 -9.55
CA LEU A 98 11.38 -4.86 -10.35
C LEU A 98 11.62 -6.36 -10.59
N GLU A 99 12.88 -6.79 -10.52
CA GLU A 99 13.30 -8.19 -10.71
C GLU A 99 13.57 -8.89 -9.38
N ALA A 100 13.52 -8.15 -8.27
CA ALA A 100 13.80 -8.66 -6.95
C ALA A 100 12.85 -9.80 -6.59
N LYS A 101 13.41 -10.86 -6.01
CA LYS A 101 12.66 -12.04 -5.53
C LYS A 101 12.58 -12.04 -4.02
N LEU A 102 11.71 -12.88 -3.47
CA LEU A 102 11.53 -12.96 -2.02
C LEU A 102 12.79 -13.45 -1.29
N GLY A 103 13.49 -14.45 -1.85
CA GLY A 103 14.67 -15.06 -1.22
C GLY A 103 14.32 -15.98 -0.05
N GLY A 104 15.35 -16.56 0.59
CA GLY A 104 15.19 -17.57 1.65
C GLY A 104 14.90 -17.00 3.05
N THR A 105 15.51 -15.87 3.42
CA THR A 105 15.38 -15.26 4.77
C THR A 105 14.87 -13.82 4.73
N PRO A 106 13.69 -13.57 4.12
CA PRO A 106 13.14 -12.22 3.99
C PRO A 106 12.63 -11.68 5.34
N SER A 107 12.97 -10.42 5.63
CA SER A 107 12.31 -9.71 6.74
C SER A 107 10.83 -9.49 6.46
N TYR A 108 10.03 -9.26 7.51
CA TYR A 108 8.62 -8.96 7.36
C TYR A 108 8.36 -7.67 6.57
N CYS A 109 9.21 -6.65 6.76
CA CYS A 109 9.17 -5.41 5.97
C CYS A 109 9.42 -5.69 4.48
N TRP A 110 10.41 -6.53 4.16
CA TRP A 110 10.69 -6.90 2.76
C TRP A 110 9.53 -7.67 2.13
N ARG A 111 8.98 -8.67 2.82
CA ARG A 111 7.75 -9.38 2.39
C ARG A 111 6.63 -8.39 2.07
N SER A 112 6.43 -7.42 2.96
CA SER A 112 5.37 -6.42 2.84
C SER A 112 5.56 -5.52 1.62
N ILE A 113 6.76 -4.98 1.41
CA ILE A 113 7.06 -4.12 0.26
C ILE A 113 6.92 -4.91 -1.06
N LEU A 114 7.38 -6.16 -1.08
CA LEU A 114 7.37 -6.99 -2.28
C LEU A 114 5.95 -7.33 -2.75
N VAL A 115 4.96 -7.37 -1.85
CA VAL A 115 3.54 -7.56 -2.21
C VAL A 115 3.02 -6.47 -3.15
N ALA A 116 3.56 -5.26 -3.07
CA ALA A 116 3.19 -4.17 -3.96
C ALA A 116 4.02 -4.11 -5.27
N GLN A 117 5.05 -4.95 -5.42
CA GLN A 117 5.92 -4.97 -6.60
C GLN A 117 5.16 -5.26 -7.90
N PRO A 118 4.22 -6.22 -7.98
CA PRO A 118 3.46 -6.47 -9.21
C PRO A 118 2.66 -5.26 -9.65
N LEU A 119 2.05 -4.53 -8.71
CA LEU A 119 1.30 -3.30 -8.98
C LEU A 119 2.19 -2.22 -9.61
N ILE A 120 3.40 -2.03 -9.04
CA ILE A 120 4.38 -1.10 -9.58
C ILE A 120 4.82 -1.53 -10.98
N ARG A 121 5.10 -2.82 -11.19
CA ARG A 121 5.56 -3.35 -12.48
C ARG A 121 4.54 -3.10 -13.60
N VAL A 122 3.24 -3.23 -13.32
CA VAL A 122 2.18 -2.96 -14.29
C VAL A 122 2.12 -1.47 -14.66
N GLY A 123 2.20 -0.58 -13.65
CA GLY A 123 2.03 0.86 -13.84
C GLY A 123 3.30 1.63 -14.18
N ALA A 124 4.48 1.09 -13.91
CA ALA A 124 5.75 1.76 -14.14
C ALA A 124 6.01 1.91 -15.65
N ARG A 125 6.43 3.12 -16.03
CA ARG A 125 6.85 3.45 -17.39
C ARG A 125 8.13 4.27 -17.31
N ARG A 126 9.10 3.95 -18.17
CA ARG A 126 10.31 4.76 -18.35
C ARG A 126 10.06 5.74 -19.48
N ARG A 127 10.17 7.03 -19.20
CA ARG A 127 10.17 8.06 -20.25
C ARG A 127 11.59 8.17 -20.79
N ILE A 128 11.79 7.83 -22.06
CA ILE A 128 13.06 8.02 -22.75
C ILE A 128 13.11 9.48 -23.23
N GLY A 129 14.12 10.22 -22.78
CA GLY A 129 14.39 11.58 -23.23
C GLY A 129 15.33 11.58 -24.44
N ASN A 130 16.47 12.26 -24.29
CA ASN A 130 17.55 12.31 -25.29
C ASN A 130 18.42 11.03 -25.36
N GLY A 131 18.09 9.98 -24.60
CA GLY A 131 18.80 8.69 -24.63
C GLY A 131 20.07 8.59 -23.77
N SER A 132 20.58 9.68 -23.19
CA SER A 132 21.85 9.66 -22.42
C SER A 132 21.83 8.70 -21.23
N ASP A 133 20.66 8.54 -20.60
CA ASP A 133 20.52 7.72 -19.39
C ASP A 133 20.00 6.31 -19.70
N THR A 134 19.77 5.98 -20.97
CA THR A 134 19.18 4.70 -21.38
C THR A 134 20.30 3.80 -21.90
N LEU A 135 20.77 2.90 -21.04
CA LEU A 135 21.69 1.83 -21.45
C LEU A 135 21.01 0.96 -22.53
N VAL A 136 21.71 0.78 -23.65
CA VAL A 136 21.44 -0.23 -24.68
C VAL A 136 21.90 -1.59 -24.16
#